data_AF-A0A560MBP6-F1
#
_entry.id   AF-A0A560MBP6-F1
#
_cell.length_a   1.000
_cell.length_b   1.000
_cell.length_c   1.000
_cell.angle_alpha   90.00
_cell.angle_beta   90.00
_cell.angle_gamma   90.00
#
_symmetry.space_group_name_H-M   'P 1'
#
loop_
_entity.id
_entity.type
_entity.pdbx_description
1 polymer ?
#
loop_
_entity_poly.entity_id
_entity_poly.type
_entity_poly.pdbx_seq_one_letter_code
_entity_poly.pdbx_strand_id
1 'polypeptide(L)'
;MQKLETTITSLTKRGEQLVAMRAAAQDALDEATKARQAALLSGDLNDQRALDNLRGAVDMTTSSVTALDDALAVLAQEKVEAERQLAAEHDRIDRAMAADKLAMQVAAIEAALPNFLEQSSVLADALSAISHWHFEASQIAGFVQNTRGQVEIAANFALAELRTMPDAIRHGRQAMPPLMPSTALVSAAAEPTPEMQTVFMLRSAWFRDAHEQRKFAGQYEDAIMPIGTACRALDQRIAVDVTDPRRAQLRGVRGGDFSPQAADVIDLDTVEEPKNAAPVEPDRVLRDAAFTVIDRSADARTIQIEVPRL
;
A
#
# COMPACT_ATOMS: atom_id res chain seq x y z
N MET A 1 -27.65 -17.29 8.45
CA MET A 1 -26.48 -17.30 7.55
C MET A 1 -26.35 -18.61 6.79
N GLN A 2 -25.86 -19.70 7.40
CA GLN A 2 -25.63 -20.99 6.70
C GLN A 2 -26.84 -21.53 5.90
N LYS A 3 -28.06 -21.38 6.44
CA LYS A 3 -29.29 -21.75 5.72
C LYS A 3 -29.50 -20.95 4.42
N LEU A 4 -29.24 -19.64 4.44
CA LEU A 4 -29.38 -18.78 3.26
C LEU A 4 -28.32 -19.10 2.21
N GLU A 5 -27.07 -19.34 2.64
CA GLU A 5 -25.98 -19.77 1.75
C GLU A 5 -26.29 -21.10 1.07
N THR A 6 -26.83 -22.07 1.82
CA THR A 6 -27.28 -23.35 1.24
C THR A 6 -28.43 -23.15 0.25
N THR A 7 -29.37 -22.25 0.53
CA THR A 7 -30.48 -21.93 -0.37
C THR A 7 -29.97 -21.29 -1.66
N ILE A 8 -29.08 -20.30 -1.59
CA ILE A 8 -28.48 -19.65 -2.78
C ILE A 8 -27.72 -20.67 -3.63
N THR A 9 -26.98 -21.58 -2.99
CA THR A 9 -26.27 -22.67 -3.68
C THR A 9 -27.24 -23.61 -4.39
N SER A 10 -28.32 -24.01 -3.70
CA SER A 10 -29.36 -24.86 -4.28
C SER A 10 -30.08 -24.18 -5.45
N LEU A 11 -30.44 -22.91 -5.31
CA LEU A 11 -31.08 -22.11 -6.36
C LEU A 11 -30.15 -21.97 -7.57
N THR A 12 -28.86 -21.69 -7.35
CA THR A 12 -27.86 -21.60 -8.42
C THR A 12 -27.77 -22.91 -9.21
N LYS A 13 -27.63 -24.05 -8.51
CA LYS A 13 -27.59 -25.37 -9.15
C LYS A 13 -28.88 -25.68 -9.91
N ARG A 14 -30.04 -25.29 -9.38
CA ARG A 14 -31.33 -25.49 -10.06
C ARG A 14 -31.46 -24.60 -11.29
N GLY A 15 -30.95 -23.37 -11.25
CA GLY A 15 -30.87 -22.46 -12.39
C GLY A 15 -30.02 -23.05 -13.53
N GLU A 16 -28.84 -23.59 -13.22
CA GLU A 16 -27.98 -24.26 -14.20
C GLU A 16 -28.69 -25.42 -14.91
N GLN A 17 -29.44 -26.23 -14.15
CA GLN A 17 -30.24 -27.32 -14.71
C GLN A 17 -31.33 -26.80 -15.64
N LEU A 18 -32.06 -25.76 -15.24
CA LEU A 18 -33.13 -25.19 -16.07
C LEU A 18 -32.58 -24.51 -17.34
N VAL A 19 -31.42 -23.86 -17.28
CA VAL A 19 -30.75 -23.31 -18.46
C VAL A 19 -30.37 -24.42 -19.44
N ALA A 20 -29.82 -25.53 -18.96
CA ALA A 20 -29.50 -26.68 -19.81
C ALA A 20 -30.76 -27.29 -20.45
N MET A 21 -31.85 -27.42 -19.68
CA MET A 21 -33.14 -27.87 -20.22
C MET A 21 -33.72 -26.91 -21.25
N ARG A 22 -33.57 -25.60 -21.04
CA ARG A 22 -34.05 -24.55 -21.94
C ARG A 22 -33.29 -24.55 -23.26
N ALA A 23 -31.98 -24.78 -23.23
CA ALA A 23 -31.17 -24.97 -24.44
C ALA A 23 -31.65 -26.19 -25.23
N ALA A 24 -31.84 -27.34 -24.58
CA ALA A 24 -32.35 -28.54 -25.26
C ALA A 24 -33.77 -28.36 -25.83
N ALA A 25 -34.64 -27.62 -25.13
CA ALA A 25 -35.98 -27.29 -25.61
C ALA A 25 -35.95 -26.34 -26.82
N GLN A 26 -34.99 -25.40 -26.86
CA GLN A 26 -34.76 -24.53 -28.00
C GLN A 26 -34.29 -25.32 -29.22
N ASP A 27 -33.32 -26.23 -29.06
CA ASP A 27 -32.86 -27.10 -30.14
C ASP A 27 -34.02 -27.93 -30.73
N ALA A 28 -34.90 -28.45 -29.87
CA ALA A 28 -36.08 -29.20 -30.29
C ALA A 28 -37.11 -28.33 -31.05
N LEU A 29 -37.29 -27.07 -30.62
CA LEU A 29 -38.16 -26.11 -31.32
C LEU A 29 -37.61 -25.77 -32.70
N ASP A 30 -36.30 -25.56 -32.82
CA ASP A 30 -35.63 -25.26 -34.09
C ASP A 30 -35.80 -26.44 -35.08
N GLU A 31 -35.61 -27.68 -34.61
CA GLU A 31 -35.84 -28.88 -35.42
C GLU A 31 -37.30 -29.07 -35.83
N ALA A 32 -38.26 -28.87 -34.91
CA ALA A 32 -39.69 -28.92 -35.22
C ALA A 32 -40.08 -27.86 -36.26
N THR A 33 -39.50 -26.66 -36.17
CA THR A 33 -39.72 -25.56 -37.10
C THR A 33 -39.18 -25.89 -38.49
N LYS A 34 -37.95 -26.43 -38.58
CA LYS A 34 -37.36 -26.88 -39.85
C LYS A 34 -38.19 -28.00 -40.49
N ALA A 35 -38.61 -29.00 -39.71
CA ALA A 35 -39.43 -30.11 -40.19
C ALA A 35 -40.77 -29.61 -40.78
N ARG A 36 -41.42 -28.65 -40.09
CA ARG A 36 -42.64 -28.01 -40.59
C ARG A 36 -42.40 -27.22 -41.88
N GLN A 37 -41.31 -26.45 -41.96
CA GLN A 37 -40.95 -25.70 -43.17
C GLN A 37 -40.69 -26.63 -44.35
N ALA A 38 -39.95 -27.72 -44.14
CA ALA A 38 -39.69 -28.73 -45.16
C ALA A 38 -41.00 -29.35 -45.68
N ALA A 39 -41.91 -29.73 -44.79
CA ALA A 39 -43.21 -30.28 -45.18
C ALA A 39 -44.06 -29.30 -46.02
N LEU A 40 -44.00 -28.00 -45.73
CA LEU A 40 -44.70 -26.96 -46.50
C LEU A 40 -44.06 -26.68 -47.87
N LEU A 41 -42.75 -26.87 -48.00
CA LEU A 41 -42.00 -26.57 -49.23
C LEU A 41 -41.93 -27.76 -50.19
N SER A 42 -41.84 -28.98 -49.66
CA SER A 42 -41.59 -30.20 -50.44
C SER A 42 -42.48 -31.39 -50.10
N GLY A 43 -43.38 -31.27 -49.12
CA GLY A 43 -44.30 -32.33 -48.72
C GLY A 43 -45.64 -32.32 -49.47
N ASP A 44 -46.48 -33.32 -49.20
CA ASP A 44 -47.85 -33.38 -49.70
C ASP A 44 -48.76 -32.42 -48.91
N LEU A 45 -49.19 -31.34 -49.55
CA LEU A 45 -50.06 -30.33 -48.96
C LEU A 45 -51.49 -30.83 -48.69
N ASN A 46 -51.88 -31.98 -49.26
CA ASN A 46 -53.19 -32.58 -48.98
C ASN A 46 -53.17 -33.48 -47.75
N ASP A 47 -52.00 -33.83 -47.20
CA ASP A 47 -51.89 -34.57 -45.94
C ASP A 47 -52.02 -33.62 -44.74
N GLN A 48 -53.26 -33.18 -44.51
CA GLN A 48 -53.60 -32.29 -43.40
C GLN A 48 -53.21 -32.88 -42.04
N ARG A 49 -53.26 -34.21 -41.90
CA ARG A 49 -52.90 -34.89 -40.65
C ARG A 49 -51.42 -34.76 -40.35
N ALA A 50 -50.55 -34.90 -41.35
CA ALA A 50 -49.11 -34.69 -41.18
C ALA A 50 -48.80 -33.23 -40.82
N LEU A 51 -49.45 -32.27 -41.47
CA LEU A 51 -49.27 -30.84 -41.19
C LEU A 51 -49.74 -30.46 -39.78
N ASP A 52 -50.88 -30.98 -39.33
CA ASP A 52 -51.41 -30.74 -37.99
C ASP A 52 -50.50 -31.34 -36.91
N ASN A 53 -49.91 -32.52 -37.14
CA ASN A 53 -48.92 -33.12 -36.23
C ASN A 53 -47.66 -32.25 -36.10
N LEU A 54 -47.13 -31.74 -37.22
CA LEU A 54 -45.95 -30.86 -37.21
C LEU A 54 -46.25 -29.53 -36.53
N ARG A 55 -47.45 -28.98 -36.73
CA ARG A 55 -47.92 -27.80 -35.99
C ARG A 55 -47.98 -28.09 -34.48
N GLY A 56 -48.57 -29.21 -34.08
CA GLY A 56 -48.64 -29.61 -32.68
C GLY A 56 -47.27 -29.76 -32.04
N ALA A 57 -46.27 -30.27 -32.76
CA ALA A 57 -44.89 -30.37 -32.29
C ALA A 57 -44.24 -29.00 -32.06
N VAL A 58 -44.45 -28.04 -32.96
CA VAL A 58 -43.98 -26.65 -32.80
C VAL A 58 -44.67 -25.98 -31.60
N ASP A 59 -45.99 -26.15 -31.47
CA ASP A 59 -46.75 -25.53 -30.38
C ASP A 59 -46.31 -26.10 -29.01
N MET A 60 -46.10 -27.41 -28.92
CA MET A 60 -45.60 -28.08 -27.70
C MET A 60 -44.20 -27.63 -27.28
N THR A 61 -43.26 -27.54 -28.23
CA THR A 61 -41.88 -27.11 -27.94
C THR A 61 -41.81 -25.63 -27.61
N THR A 62 -42.62 -24.79 -28.29
CA THR A 62 -42.79 -23.37 -27.94
C THR A 62 -43.31 -23.19 -26.52
N SER A 63 -44.35 -23.95 -26.14
CA SER A 63 -44.89 -23.92 -24.78
C SER A 63 -43.85 -24.36 -23.75
N SER A 64 -42.99 -25.34 -24.09
CA SER A 64 -41.95 -25.83 -23.19
C SER A 64 -40.84 -24.80 -22.97
N VAL A 65 -40.39 -24.11 -24.02
CA VAL A 65 -39.42 -23.01 -23.91
C VAL A 65 -39.99 -21.89 -23.05
N THR A 66 -41.23 -21.47 -23.32
CA THR A 66 -41.91 -20.40 -22.56
C THR A 66 -42.00 -20.75 -21.07
N ALA A 67 -42.42 -21.98 -20.74
CA ALA A 67 -42.51 -22.43 -19.35
C ALA A 67 -41.15 -22.47 -18.63
N LEU A 68 -40.07 -22.81 -19.35
CA LEU A 68 -38.71 -22.80 -18.79
C LEU A 68 -38.19 -21.37 -18.60
N ASP A 69 -38.48 -20.47 -19.53
CA ASP A 69 -38.13 -19.04 -19.41
C ASP A 69 -38.85 -18.41 -18.20
N ASP A 70 -40.14 -18.72 -17.99
CA ASP A 70 -40.90 -18.27 -16.80
C ASP A 70 -40.31 -18.81 -15.50
N ALA A 71 -39.97 -20.11 -15.47
CA ALA A 71 -39.37 -20.74 -14.29
C ALA A 71 -37.98 -20.14 -13.97
N LEU A 72 -37.18 -19.82 -14.99
CA LEU A 72 -35.90 -19.16 -14.82
C LEU A 72 -36.05 -17.75 -14.26
N ALA A 73 -37.06 -16.99 -14.70
CA ALA A 73 -37.36 -15.66 -14.17
C ALA A 73 -37.72 -15.69 -12.68
N VAL A 74 -38.59 -16.63 -12.28
CA VAL A 74 -38.96 -16.81 -10.86
C VAL A 74 -37.75 -17.20 -10.02
N LEU A 75 -36.94 -18.15 -10.49
CA LEU A 75 -35.74 -18.59 -9.76
C LEU A 75 -34.72 -17.46 -9.61
N ALA A 76 -34.54 -16.63 -10.63
CA ALA A 76 -33.68 -15.46 -10.56
C ALA A 76 -34.15 -14.47 -9.47
N GLN A 77 -35.46 -14.23 -9.38
CA GLN A 77 -36.05 -13.38 -8.35
C GLN A 77 -35.84 -13.96 -6.94
N GLU A 78 -36.08 -15.26 -6.75
CA GLU A 78 -35.85 -15.94 -5.47
C GLU A 78 -34.39 -15.88 -5.03
N LYS A 79 -33.45 -16.02 -5.98
CA LYS A 79 -32.02 -15.90 -5.71
C LYS A 79 -31.64 -14.49 -5.25
N VAL A 80 -32.10 -13.46 -5.96
CA VAL A 80 -31.83 -12.05 -5.60
C VAL A 80 -32.37 -11.75 -4.20
N GLU A 81 -33.57 -12.23 -3.87
CA GLU A 81 -34.14 -12.04 -2.53
C GLU A 81 -33.34 -12.77 -1.45
N ALA A 82 -32.90 -14.01 -1.70
CA ALA A 82 -32.05 -14.75 -0.76
C ALA A 82 -30.69 -14.07 -0.53
N GLU A 83 -30.07 -13.55 -1.59
CA GLU A 83 -28.82 -12.78 -1.52
C GLU A 83 -29.00 -11.47 -0.75
N ARG A 84 -30.11 -10.77 -0.98
CA ARG A 84 -30.47 -9.56 -0.24
C ARG A 84 -30.64 -9.84 1.26
N GLN A 85 -31.32 -10.94 1.61
CA GLN A 85 -31.48 -11.36 3.01
C GLN A 85 -30.15 -11.70 3.64
N LEU A 86 -29.25 -12.39 2.93
CA LEU A 86 -27.92 -12.72 3.43
C LEU A 86 -27.09 -11.44 3.70
N ALA A 87 -27.12 -10.49 2.76
CA ALA A 87 -26.44 -9.21 2.92
C ALA A 87 -26.98 -8.41 4.12
N ALA A 88 -28.31 -8.39 4.31
CA ALA A 88 -28.93 -7.74 5.46
C ALA A 88 -28.53 -8.39 6.80
N GLU A 89 -28.40 -9.72 6.84
CA GLU A 89 -27.95 -10.43 8.03
C GLU A 89 -26.47 -10.13 8.35
N HIS A 90 -25.59 -10.09 7.36
CA HIS A 90 -24.19 -9.67 7.56
C HIS A 90 -24.11 -8.25 8.13
N ASP A 91 -24.79 -7.31 7.48
CA ASP A 91 -24.81 -5.91 7.89
C ASP A 91 -25.38 -5.72 9.31
N ARG A 92 -26.40 -6.52 9.69
CA ARG A 92 -26.92 -6.54 11.06
C ARG A 92 -25.86 -7.03 12.07
N ILE A 93 -25.16 -8.11 11.76
CA ILE A 93 -24.12 -8.69 12.62
C ILE A 93 -22.95 -7.71 12.76
N ASP A 94 -22.46 -7.17 11.65
CA ASP A 94 -21.33 -6.23 11.64
C ASP A 94 -21.66 -4.97 12.45
N ARG A 95 -22.88 -4.43 12.30
CA ARG A 95 -23.34 -3.29 13.11
C ARG A 95 -23.45 -3.63 14.59
N ALA A 96 -23.96 -4.82 14.93
CA ALA A 96 -24.03 -5.24 16.32
C ALA A 96 -22.62 -5.32 16.93
N MET A 97 -21.66 -5.94 16.24
CA MET A 97 -20.27 -6.03 16.68
C MET A 97 -19.61 -4.65 16.82
N ALA A 98 -19.81 -3.75 15.85
CA ALA A 98 -19.28 -2.39 15.91
C ALA A 98 -19.87 -1.59 17.08
N ALA A 99 -21.18 -1.71 17.30
CA ALA A 99 -21.87 -1.06 18.42
C ALA A 99 -21.41 -1.60 19.77
N ASP A 100 -21.26 -2.92 19.92
CA ASP A 100 -20.79 -3.54 21.16
C ASP A 100 -19.36 -3.11 21.48
N LYS A 101 -18.48 -3.07 20.47
CA LYS A 101 -17.11 -2.56 20.63
C LYS A 101 -17.10 -1.10 21.06
N LEU A 102 -17.90 -0.25 20.42
CA LEU A 102 -18.01 1.16 20.81
C LEU A 102 -18.56 1.30 22.24
N ALA A 103 -19.59 0.53 22.61
CA ALA A 103 -20.16 0.55 23.95
C ALA A 103 -19.13 0.18 25.02
N MET A 104 -18.28 -0.83 24.77
CA MET A 104 -17.17 -1.17 25.66
C MET A 104 -16.17 -0.02 25.82
N GLN A 105 -15.81 0.66 24.72
CA GLN A 105 -14.89 1.79 24.75
C GLN A 105 -15.48 2.99 25.52
N VAL A 106 -16.76 3.29 25.30
CA VAL A 106 -17.47 4.35 26.02
C VAL A 106 -17.52 4.03 27.52
N ALA A 107 -17.87 2.80 27.90
CA ALA A 107 -17.88 2.38 29.29
C ALA A 107 -16.50 2.48 29.95
N ALA A 108 -15.42 2.18 29.22
CA ALA A 108 -14.05 2.34 29.72
C ALA A 108 -13.69 3.81 29.98
N ILE A 109 -14.10 4.72 29.09
CA ILE A 109 -13.91 6.17 29.27
C ILE A 109 -14.70 6.66 30.49
N GLU A 110 -15.96 6.25 30.62
CA GLU A 110 -16.82 6.61 31.76
C GLU A 110 -16.28 6.12 33.09
N ALA A 111 -15.68 4.92 33.12
CA ALA A 111 -15.05 4.39 34.31
C ALA A 111 -13.74 5.12 34.68
N ALA A 112 -12.97 5.57 33.67
CA ALA A 112 -11.68 6.24 33.89
C ALA A 112 -11.82 7.71 34.30
N LEU A 113 -12.85 8.41 33.80
CA LEU A 113 -13.01 9.85 33.96
C LEU A 113 -13.08 10.30 35.44
N PRO A 114 -13.87 9.68 36.33
CA PRO A 114 -13.95 10.11 37.73
C PRO A 114 -12.59 10.07 38.43
N ASN A 115 -11.83 8.98 38.25
CA ASN A 115 -10.51 8.84 38.86
C ASN A 115 -9.52 9.86 38.29
N PHE A 116 -9.56 10.14 36.98
CA PHE A 116 -8.74 11.21 36.41
C PHE A 116 -9.04 12.57 37.04
N LEU A 117 -10.32 12.92 37.21
CA LEU A 117 -10.73 14.19 37.81
C LEU A 117 -10.33 14.28 39.29
N GLU A 118 -10.43 13.18 40.03
CA GLU A 118 -10.02 13.09 41.43
C GLU A 118 -8.50 13.23 41.59
N GLN A 119 -7.72 12.41 40.88
CA GLN A 119 -6.26 12.43 40.96
C GLN A 119 -5.67 13.76 40.48
N SER A 120 -6.30 14.41 39.49
CA SER A 120 -5.90 15.75 39.06
C SER A 120 -6.13 16.79 40.17
N SER A 121 -7.19 16.64 40.98
CA SER A 121 -7.44 17.51 42.13
C SER A 121 -6.39 17.32 43.21
N VAL A 122 -6.12 16.06 43.58
CA VAL A 122 -5.11 15.70 44.59
C VAL A 122 -3.72 16.24 44.22
N LEU A 123 -3.32 16.09 42.95
CA LEU A 123 -2.04 16.62 42.47
C LEU A 123 -1.99 18.15 42.55
N ALA A 124 -3.05 18.83 42.11
CA ALA A 124 -3.12 20.29 42.16
C ALA A 124 -3.05 20.83 43.59
N ASP A 125 -3.72 20.16 44.53
CA ASP A 125 -3.70 20.53 45.95
C ASP A 125 -2.31 20.33 46.56
N ALA A 126 -1.64 19.22 46.26
CA ALA A 126 -0.28 18.95 46.72
C ALA A 126 0.74 19.98 46.21
N LEU A 127 0.63 20.36 44.93
CA LEU A 127 1.47 21.40 44.33
C LEU A 127 1.18 22.78 44.91
N SER A 128 -0.09 23.07 45.17
CA SER A 128 -0.53 24.33 45.79
C SER A 128 -0.03 24.45 47.23
N ALA A 129 0.08 23.35 47.99
CA ALA A 129 0.62 23.36 49.35
C ALA A 129 2.07 23.85 49.43
N ILE A 130 2.87 23.63 48.38
CA ILE A 130 4.28 24.06 48.30
C ILE A 130 4.49 25.34 47.47
N SER A 131 3.43 25.92 46.90
CA SER A 131 3.50 27.08 45.99
C SER A 131 4.21 28.31 46.58
N HIS A 132 4.09 28.52 47.90
CA HIS A 132 4.77 29.60 48.61
C HIS A 132 6.30 29.44 48.69
N TRP A 133 6.82 28.23 48.46
CA TRP A 133 8.26 27.94 48.37
C TRP A 133 8.77 27.87 46.93
N HIS A 134 7.90 27.57 45.96
CA HIS A 134 8.29 27.32 44.57
C HIS A 134 7.23 27.82 43.59
N PHE A 135 7.55 28.90 42.88
CA PHE A 135 6.62 29.56 41.94
C PHE A 135 6.09 28.61 40.86
N GLU A 136 6.96 27.80 40.28
CA GLU A 136 6.62 26.85 39.22
C GLU A 136 5.65 25.76 39.70
N ALA A 137 5.67 25.38 40.99
CA ALA A 137 4.68 24.45 41.54
C ALA A 137 3.27 25.05 41.48
N SER A 138 3.12 26.35 41.78
CA SER A 138 1.87 27.10 41.59
C SER A 138 1.43 27.13 40.13
N GLN A 139 2.36 27.30 39.18
CA GLN A 139 2.05 27.28 37.74
C GLN A 139 1.54 25.90 37.29
N ILE A 140 2.17 24.81 37.75
CA ILE A 140 1.73 23.45 37.45
C ILE A 140 0.36 23.17 38.09
N ALA A 141 0.13 23.59 39.34
CA ALA A 141 -1.16 23.44 39.99
C ALA A 141 -2.29 24.10 39.19
N GLY A 142 -2.09 25.35 38.76
CA GLY A 142 -3.05 26.08 37.92
C GLY A 142 -3.29 25.40 36.56
N PHE A 143 -2.24 24.88 35.92
CA PHE A 143 -2.36 24.13 34.67
C PHE A 143 -3.19 22.85 34.84
N VAL A 144 -2.93 22.07 35.89
CA VAL A 144 -3.67 20.83 36.19
C VAL A 144 -5.15 21.12 36.47
N GLN A 145 -5.44 22.13 37.29
CA GLN A 145 -6.84 22.52 37.58
C GLN A 145 -7.59 22.99 36.32
N ASN A 146 -6.94 23.80 35.49
CA ASN A 146 -7.54 24.27 34.24
C ASN A 146 -7.80 23.09 33.27
N THR A 147 -6.81 22.20 33.11
CA THR A 147 -6.94 21.00 32.27
C THR A 147 -8.06 20.09 32.76
N ARG A 148 -8.13 19.84 34.07
CA ARG A 148 -9.22 19.09 34.70
C ARG A 148 -10.59 19.69 34.36
N GLY A 149 -10.75 21.00 34.54
CA GLY A 149 -12.01 21.69 34.23
C GLY A 149 -12.39 21.62 32.75
N GLN A 150 -11.42 21.78 31.85
CA GLN A 150 -11.65 21.64 30.41
C GLN A 150 -12.05 20.22 30.02
N VAL A 151 -11.37 19.21 30.56
CA VAL A 151 -11.70 17.79 30.32
C VAL A 151 -13.09 17.46 30.84
N GLU A 152 -13.46 17.92 32.04
CA GLU A 152 -14.78 17.69 32.62
C GLU A 152 -15.90 18.26 31.74
N ILE A 153 -15.75 19.51 31.28
CA ILE A 153 -16.73 20.14 30.38
C ILE A 153 -16.79 19.40 29.04
N ALA A 154 -15.64 19.17 28.40
CA ALA A 154 -15.59 18.50 27.10
C ALA A 154 -16.16 17.07 27.16
N ALA A 155 -15.85 16.33 28.22
CA ALA A 155 -16.35 14.98 28.43
C ALA A 155 -17.86 14.96 28.62
N ASN A 156 -18.46 15.93 29.31
CA ASN A 156 -19.92 16.02 29.45
C ASN A 156 -20.65 16.16 28.10
N PHE A 157 -20.09 16.94 27.17
CA PHE A 157 -20.64 17.05 25.82
C PHE A 157 -20.42 15.77 25.00
N ALA A 158 -19.18 15.29 24.95
CA ALA A 158 -18.81 14.13 24.12
C ALA A 158 -19.48 12.84 24.61
N LEU A 159 -19.53 12.59 25.92
CA LEU A 159 -20.15 11.38 26.47
C LEU A 159 -21.66 11.32 26.26
N ALA A 160 -22.35 12.47 26.25
CA ALA A 160 -23.78 12.49 25.96
C ALA A 160 -24.08 11.96 24.55
N GLU A 161 -23.28 12.35 23.56
CA GLU A 161 -23.38 11.84 22.20
C GLU A 161 -22.94 10.37 22.13
N LEU A 162 -21.75 10.05 22.65
CA LEU A 162 -21.13 8.72 22.61
C LEU A 162 -22.01 7.63 23.24
N ARG A 163 -22.80 7.94 24.27
CA ARG A 163 -23.76 7.00 24.87
C ARG A 163 -24.85 6.54 23.91
N THR A 164 -25.27 7.42 23.01
CA THR A 164 -26.37 7.14 22.08
C THR A 164 -25.90 6.50 20.77
N MET A 165 -24.63 6.67 20.44
CA MET A 165 -24.05 6.18 19.19
C MET A 165 -24.15 4.66 18.99
N PRO A 166 -23.88 3.78 19.99
CA PRO A 166 -24.04 2.33 19.81
C PRO A 166 -25.43 1.94 19.32
N ASP A 167 -26.49 2.49 19.91
CA ASP A 167 -27.86 2.21 19.48
C ASP A 167 -28.18 2.82 18.11
N ALA A 168 -27.64 4.00 17.81
CA ALA A 168 -27.75 4.58 16.48
C ALA A 168 -27.10 3.70 15.40
N ILE A 169 -25.95 3.08 15.70
CA ILE A 169 -25.26 2.14 14.80
C ILE A 169 -26.07 0.85 14.65
N ARG A 170 -26.57 0.25 15.75
CA ARG A 170 -27.42 -0.97 15.67
C ARG A 170 -28.64 -0.79 14.78
N HIS A 171 -29.23 0.40 14.81
CA HIS A 171 -30.42 0.73 14.01
C HIS A 171 -30.11 1.33 12.64
N GLY A 172 -28.84 1.42 12.23
CA GLY A 172 -28.45 1.97 10.93
C GLY A 172 -28.72 3.47 10.76
N ARG A 173 -28.95 4.21 11.86
CA ARG A 173 -29.10 5.68 11.86
C ARG A 173 -27.75 6.39 11.78
N GLN A 174 -26.68 5.70 12.15
CA GLN A 174 -25.32 6.17 12.06
C GLN A 174 -24.45 5.14 11.34
N ALA A 175 -23.50 5.63 10.55
CA ALA A 175 -22.54 4.78 9.86
C ALA A 175 -21.66 4.02 10.86
N MET A 176 -21.26 2.80 10.49
CA MET A 176 -20.25 2.08 11.26
C MET A 176 -18.93 2.86 11.19
N PRO A 177 -18.25 3.07 12.34
CA PRO A 177 -16.91 3.64 12.32
C PRO A 177 -16.01 2.77 11.43
N PRO A 178 -15.23 3.36 10.51
CA PRO A 178 -14.27 2.57 9.74
C PRO A 178 -13.33 1.85 10.72
N LEU A 179 -12.96 0.61 10.39
CA LEU A 179 -11.88 -0.05 11.10
C LEU A 179 -10.66 0.86 10.99
N MET A 180 -10.26 1.49 12.10
CA MET A 180 -9.00 2.21 12.13
C MET A 180 -7.92 1.22 11.69
N PRO A 181 -7.13 1.52 10.64
CA PRO A 181 -5.93 0.74 10.38
C PRO A 181 -5.15 0.74 11.69
N SER A 182 -4.74 -0.44 12.14
CA SER A 182 -3.95 -0.59 13.35
C SER A 182 -2.83 0.44 13.31
N THR A 183 -2.89 1.46 14.15
CA THR A 183 -1.72 2.26 14.50
C THR A 183 -0.82 1.38 15.36
N ALA A 184 -0.31 0.30 14.78
CA ALA A 184 1.06 -0.06 15.05
C ALA A 184 1.83 1.22 14.74
N LEU A 185 2.45 1.80 15.76
CA LEU A 185 3.39 2.90 15.59
C LEU A 185 4.24 2.55 14.39
N VAL A 186 4.06 3.28 13.28
CA VAL A 186 4.96 3.19 12.15
C VAL A 186 6.27 3.69 12.72
N SER A 187 7.12 2.77 13.18
CA SER A 187 8.54 3.04 13.32
C SER A 187 8.93 3.63 11.99
N ALA A 188 9.28 4.92 11.99
CA ALA A 188 9.75 5.60 10.79
C ALA A 188 10.74 4.65 10.13
N ALA A 189 10.46 4.27 8.88
CA ALA A 189 11.39 3.47 8.11
C ALA A 189 12.72 4.23 8.15
N ALA A 190 13.74 3.61 8.74
CA ALA A 190 15.07 4.20 8.74
C ALA A 190 15.42 4.51 7.29
N GLU A 191 15.73 5.79 7.00
CA GLU A 191 16.29 6.17 5.71
C GLU A 191 17.46 5.23 5.39
N PRO A 192 17.60 4.77 4.13
CA PRO A 192 18.69 3.86 3.78
C PRO A 192 20.00 4.56 4.08
N THR A 193 20.75 4.05 5.07
CA THR A 193 22.08 4.54 5.41
C THR A 193 22.93 4.50 4.15
N PRO A 194 23.47 5.64 3.68
CA PRO A 194 24.30 5.63 2.49
C PRO A 194 25.53 4.75 2.75
N GLU A 195 25.84 3.87 1.81
CA GLU A 195 26.99 2.97 1.92
C GLU A 195 28.28 3.81 2.04
N MET A 196 29.07 3.49 3.06
CA MET A 196 30.31 4.21 3.42
C MET A 196 31.52 3.40 2.95
N GLN A 197 32.54 4.09 2.43
CA GLN A 197 33.79 3.50 2.00
C GLN A 197 34.97 4.16 2.73
N THR A 198 35.95 3.34 3.10
CA THR A 198 37.22 3.81 3.68
C THR A 198 38.25 4.02 2.58
N VAL A 199 38.87 5.19 2.53
CA VAL A 199 39.96 5.53 1.61
C VAL A 199 41.16 6.08 2.39
N PHE A 200 42.37 5.94 1.84
CA PHE A 200 43.59 6.48 2.44
C PHE A 200 43.96 7.81 1.79
N MET A 201 43.99 8.89 2.57
CA MET A 201 44.19 10.24 2.06
C MET A 201 45.67 10.51 1.76
N LEU A 202 46.00 10.95 0.55
CA LEU A 202 47.33 11.45 0.19
C LEU A 202 47.46 12.96 0.38
N ARG A 203 46.33 13.67 0.49
CA ARG A 203 46.23 15.12 0.75
C ARG A 203 45.04 15.39 1.66
N SER A 204 45.10 16.46 2.44
CA SER A 204 44.01 16.89 3.32
C SER A 204 42.81 17.38 2.52
N ALA A 205 41.60 17.01 2.95
CA ALA A 205 40.39 17.43 2.26
C ALA A 205 39.18 17.64 3.17
N TRP A 206 38.27 18.52 2.75
CA TRP A 206 36.93 18.67 3.30
C TRP A 206 35.93 17.87 2.48
N PHE A 207 34.98 17.23 3.16
CA PHE A 207 33.87 16.52 2.54
C PHE A 207 32.61 16.57 3.41
N ARG A 208 31.44 16.32 2.84
CA ARG A 208 30.19 16.11 3.57
C ARG A 208 29.96 14.63 3.85
N ASP A 209 29.57 14.32 5.08
CA ASP A 209 29.18 12.98 5.46
C ASP A 209 27.72 12.65 5.08
N ALA A 210 27.30 11.44 5.44
CA ALA A 210 25.94 10.92 5.23
C ALA A 210 24.81 11.83 5.77
N HIS A 211 25.11 12.73 6.71
CA HIS A 211 24.16 13.64 7.34
C HIS A 211 24.40 15.10 6.91
N GLU A 212 25.06 15.30 5.76
CA GLU A 212 25.48 16.60 5.21
C GLU A 212 26.40 17.41 6.13
N GLN A 213 27.02 16.78 7.13
CA GLN A 213 27.93 17.46 8.03
C GLN A 213 29.33 17.54 7.42
N ARG A 214 29.92 18.73 7.48
CA ARG A 214 31.26 18.99 6.95
C ARG A 214 32.31 18.34 7.85
N LYS A 215 33.06 17.38 7.30
CA LYS A 215 34.14 16.65 7.97
C LYS A 215 35.47 16.88 7.27
N PHE A 216 36.53 16.93 8.08
CA PHE A 216 37.90 17.08 7.62
C PHE A 216 38.59 15.71 7.61
N ALA A 217 39.23 15.39 6.50
CA ALA A 217 40.07 14.22 6.33
C ALA A 217 41.53 14.67 6.28
N GLY A 218 42.35 14.22 7.24
CA GLY A 218 43.77 14.56 7.32
C GLY A 218 44.60 13.85 6.27
N GLN A 219 45.72 14.44 5.88
CA GLN A 219 46.71 13.81 5.01
C GLN A 219 47.36 12.59 5.70
N TYR A 220 47.53 11.50 4.95
CA TYR A 220 48.09 10.23 5.40
C TYR A 220 47.28 9.52 6.50
N GLU A 221 45.98 9.80 6.56
CA GLU A 221 45.02 9.15 7.44
C GLU A 221 43.98 8.36 6.64
N ASP A 222 43.36 7.39 7.32
CA ASP A 222 42.21 6.68 6.77
C ASP A 222 40.95 7.51 7.03
N ALA A 223 40.19 7.82 5.98
CA ALA A 223 38.94 8.56 6.07
C ALA A 223 37.77 7.69 5.62
N ILE A 224 36.69 7.72 6.40
CA ILE A 224 35.44 7.00 6.10
C ILE A 224 34.44 8.03 5.57
N MET A 225 34.01 7.86 4.33
CA MET A 225 33.13 8.80 3.62
C MET A 225 32.12 8.07 2.73
N PRO A 226 31.02 8.70 2.31
CA PRO A 226 30.06 8.08 1.39
C PRO A 226 30.73 7.64 0.08
N ILE A 227 30.30 6.52 -0.52
CA ILE A 227 30.93 5.96 -1.74
C ILE A 227 31.12 7.00 -2.85
N GLY A 228 30.13 7.84 -3.12
CA GLY A 228 30.25 8.88 -4.15
C GLY A 228 31.39 9.87 -3.87
N THR A 229 31.60 10.22 -2.61
CA THR A 229 32.72 11.09 -2.18
C THR A 229 34.05 10.36 -2.24
N ALA A 230 34.08 9.08 -1.84
CA ALA A 230 35.27 8.23 -1.93
C ALA A 230 35.74 8.07 -3.39
N CYS A 231 34.83 7.80 -4.32
CA CYS A 231 35.14 7.74 -5.75
C CYS A 231 35.73 9.07 -6.26
N ARG A 232 35.14 10.22 -5.90
CA ARG A 232 35.70 11.53 -6.27
C ARG A 232 37.12 11.72 -5.74
N ALA A 233 37.38 11.35 -4.50
CA ALA A 233 38.70 11.46 -3.89
C ALA A 233 39.75 10.56 -4.58
N LEU A 234 39.34 9.35 -5.00
CA LEU A 234 40.19 8.41 -5.77
C LEU A 234 40.47 8.93 -7.19
N ASP A 235 39.44 9.41 -7.90
CA ASP A 235 39.55 9.91 -9.27
C ASP A 235 40.46 11.13 -9.37
N GLN A 236 40.37 12.04 -8.39
CA GLN A 236 41.22 13.23 -8.30
C GLN A 236 42.62 12.93 -7.73
N ARG A 237 42.92 11.67 -7.42
CA ARG A 237 44.18 11.21 -6.81
C ARG A 237 44.51 11.92 -5.49
N ILE A 238 43.47 12.37 -4.79
CA ILE A 238 43.54 12.98 -3.46
C ILE A 238 43.61 11.89 -2.40
N ALA A 239 42.97 10.76 -2.67
CA ALA A 239 43.05 9.53 -1.90
C ALA A 239 43.48 8.35 -2.78
N VAL A 240 43.88 7.26 -2.14
CA VAL A 240 44.14 5.95 -2.76
C VAL A 240 43.39 4.86 -2.01
N ASP A 241 43.27 3.70 -2.65
CA ASP A 241 42.68 2.53 -2.01
C ASP A 241 43.48 2.11 -0.77
N VAL A 242 42.79 1.58 0.24
CA VAL A 242 43.39 1.13 1.49
C VAL A 242 44.36 -0.05 1.33
N THR A 243 44.35 -0.70 0.16
CA THR A 243 45.29 -1.76 -0.23
C THR A 243 46.55 -1.24 -0.92
N ASP A 244 46.67 0.06 -1.20
CA ASP A 244 47.85 0.64 -1.84
C ASP A 244 49.09 0.54 -0.92
N PRO A 245 50.26 0.07 -1.41
CA PRO A 245 51.50 -0.02 -0.62
C PRO A 245 51.92 1.29 0.06
N ARG A 246 51.55 2.45 -0.50
CA ARG A 246 51.83 3.78 0.05
C ARG A 246 51.17 4.00 1.40
N ARG A 247 50.01 3.37 1.66
CA ARG A 247 49.37 3.42 2.97
C ARG A 247 50.28 2.83 4.04
N ALA A 248 50.86 1.65 3.80
CA ALA A 248 51.77 1.02 4.76
C ALA A 248 53.05 1.86 5.01
N GLN A 249 53.49 2.65 4.02
CA GLN A 249 54.69 3.47 4.09
C GLN A 249 54.45 4.85 4.73
N LEU A 250 53.29 5.45 4.50
CA LEU A 250 53.01 6.86 4.84
C LEU A 250 52.04 7.02 6.02
N ARG A 251 51.29 5.98 6.39
CA ARG A 251 50.33 6.04 7.49
C ARG A 251 51.03 6.36 8.82
N GLY A 252 50.58 7.43 9.48
CA GLY A 252 51.14 7.89 10.75
C GLY A 252 52.44 8.69 10.63
N VAL A 253 52.93 8.94 9.41
CA VAL A 253 53.95 9.97 9.19
C VAL A 253 53.29 11.32 9.46
N ARG A 254 53.81 12.12 10.39
CA ARG A 254 53.32 13.48 10.65
C ARG A 254 53.49 14.33 9.38
N GLY A 255 52.49 14.34 8.51
CA GLY A 255 52.28 15.45 7.57
C GLY A 255 52.11 16.71 8.42
N GLY A 256 53.03 17.66 8.28
CA GLY A 256 53.20 18.76 9.23
C GLY A 256 51.92 19.55 9.51
N ASP A 257 51.65 19.81 10.79
CA ASP A 257 50.71 20.77 11.37
C ASP A 257 49.44 21.08 10.54
N PHE A 258 48.41 20.26 10.72
CA PHE A 258 47.10 20.43 10.11
C PHE A 258 46.39 21.68 10.65
N SER A 259 46.49 22.79 9.91
CA SER A 259 45.48 23.85 9.98
C SER A 259 44.35 23.48 9.02
N PRO A 260 43.10 23.24 9.49
CA PRO A 260 41.96 22.99 8.62
C PRO A 260 41.61 24.16 7.68
N GLN A 261 42.29 25.30 7.86
CA GLN A 261 42.17 26.53 7.09
C GLN A 261 43.36 26.76 6.14
N ALA A 262 44.28 25.79 6.02
CA ALA A 262 45.42 25.91 5.13
C ALA A 262 44.98 25.89 3.65
N ALA A 263 45.68 26.67 2.81
CA ALA A 263 45.31 26.88 1.41
C ALA A 263 45.48 25.63 0.52
N ASP A 264 46.15 24.60 1.02
CA ASP A 264 46.42 23.33 0.35
C ASP A 264 45.36 22.25 0.62
N VAL A 265 44.39 22.53 1.49
CA VAL A 265 43.23 21.67 1.78
C VAL A 265 42.23 21.76 0.63
N ILE A 266 41.90 20.60 0.05
CA ILE A 266 40.99 20.51 -1.09
C ILE A 266 39.55 20.30 -0.59
N ASP A 267 38.57 20.95 -1.20
CA ASP A 267 37.16 20.68 -0.92
C ASP A 267 36.59 19.73 -1.98
N LEU A 268 36.28 18.49 -1.56
CA LEU A 268 35.83 17.38 -2.41
C LEU A 268 34.39 17.56 -2.92
N ASP A 269 33.69 18.59 -2.43
CA ASP A 269 32.31 18.91 -2.79
C ASP A 269 32.22 20.12 -3.75
N THR A 270 33.35 20.79 -4.04
CA THR A 270 33.39 21.93 -5.00
C THR A 270 33.45 21.55 -6.48
N VAL A 271 33.46 20.27 -6.81
CA VAL A 271 33.27 19.80 -8.19
C VAL A 271 31.81 19.39 -8.32
N GLU A 272 31.03 20.14 -9.10
CA GLU A 272 29.67 19.78 -9.48
C GLU A 272 29.66 18.30 -9.91
N GLU A 273 28.93 17.47 -9.17
CA GLU A 273 28.47 16.21 -9.71
C GLU A 273 27.76 16.52 -11.04
N PRO A 274 28.08 15.88 -12.17
CA PRO A 274 27.14 15.88 -13.28
C PRO A 274 25.86 15.34 -12.68
N LYS A 275 24.84 16.21 -12.55
CA LYS A 275 23.50 15.85 -12.10
C LYS A 275 23.20 14.51 -12.73
N ASN A 276 23.02 13.49 -11.89
CA ASN A 276 22.48 12.22 -12.32
C ASN A 276 21.27 12.56 -13.18
N ALA A 277 21.43 12.42 -14.50
CA ALA A 277 20.29 12.39 -15.38
C ALA A 277 19.44 11.25 -14.82
N ALA A 278 18.19 11.57 -14.48
CA ALA A 278 17.19 10.56 -14.17
C ALA A 278 17.38 9.41 -15.16
N PRO A 279 17.29 8.14 -14.72
CA PRO A 279 17.44 7.02 -15.63
C PRO A 279 16.47 7.26 -16.79
N VAL A 280 17.02 7.62 -17.95
CA VAL A 280 16.25 7.73 -19.18
C VAL A 280 15.80 6.31 -19.41
N GLU A 281 14.52 6.08 -19.16
CA GLU A 281 13.84 4.86 -19.56
C GLU A 281 14.17 4.69 -21.05
N PRO A 282 14.90 3.63 -21.45
CA PRO A 282 15.35 3.52 -22.82
C PRO A 282 14.13 3.48 -23.72
N ASP A 283 14.08 4.44 -24.64
CA ASP A 283 13.02 4.65 -25.60
C ASP A 283 12.59 3.31 -26.22
N ARG A 284 11.27 3.11 -26.33
CA ARG A 284 10.62 1.82 -26.64
C ARG A 284 11.15 1.20 -27.93
N VAL A 285 11.70 2.02 -28.83
CA VAL A 285 12.30 1.64 -30.11
C VAL A 285 13.63 0.88 -29.96
N LEU A 286 14.40 1.11 -28.89
CA LEU A 286 15.69 0.44 -28.66
C LEU A 286 15.56 -0.98 -28.11
N ARG A 287 14.40 -1.36 -27.55
CA ARG A 287 14.15 -2.75 -27.10
C ARG A 287 13.85 -3.70 -28.26
N ASP A 288 13.30 -3.19 -29.36
CA ASP A 288 12.93 -3.99 -30.53
C ASP A 288 14.09 -4.15 -31.54
N ALA A 289 15.20 -3.45 -31.33
CA ALA A 289 16.39 -3.55 -32.18
C ALA A 289 17.37 -4.58 -31.62
N ALA A 290 17.45 -5.74 -32.28
CA ALA A 290 18.37 -6.84 -31.95
C ALA A 290 19.84 -6.45 -32.23
N PHE A 291 20.45 -5.71 -31.32
CA PHE A 291 21.88 -5.38 -31.42
C PHE A 291 22.74 -6.53 -30.89
N THR A 292 23.61 -7.06 -31.75
CA THR A 292 24.68 -7.98 -31.38
C THR A 292 25.92 -7.20 -30.95
N VAL A 293 26.43 -7.48 -29.75
CA VAL A 293 27.69 -6.94 -29.25
C VAL A 293 28.84 -7.57 -30.04
N ILE A 294 29.61 -6.74 -30.75
CA ILE A 294 30.85 -7.17 -31.41
C ILE A 294 32.01 -6.93 -30.44
N ASP A 295 32.59 -8.01 -29.94
CA ASP A 295 33.83 -7.96 -29.16
C ASP A 295 35.01 -7.66 -30.09
N ARG A 296 35.74 -6.58 -29.81
CA ARG A 296 36.95 -6.14 -30.55
C ARG A 296 38.24 -6.33 -29.73
N SER A 297 38.18 -7.07 -28.63
CA SER A 297 39.34 -7.35 -27.77
C SER A 297 40.51 -8.05 -28.48
N ALA A 298 40.29 -8.61 -29.67
CA ALA A 298 41.31 -9.30 -30.47
C ALA A 298 42.10 -8.39 -31.46
N ASP A 299 41.67 -7.16 -31.73
CA ASP A 299 42.35 -6.27 -32.68
C ASP A 299 43.40 -5.40 -31.97
N ALA A 300 44.58 -5.98 -31.71
CA ALA A 300 45.76 -5.25 -31.23
C ALA A 300 46.30 -4.31 -32.32
N ARG A 301 45.78 -3.09 -32.41
CA ARG A 301 46.37 -2.03 -33.23
C ARG A 301 47.49 -1.34 -32.45
N THR A 302 48.71 -1.84 -32.62
CA THR A 302 49.93 -1.21 -32.11
C THR A 302 50.22 0.07 -32.91
N ILE A 303 50.06 1.24 -32.30
CA ILE A 303 50.52 2.50 -32.88
C ILE A 303 51.94 2.74 -32.36
N GLN A 304 52.96 2.55 -33.20
CA GLN A 304 54.32 3.02 -32.92
C GLN A 304 54.38 4.52 -33.22
N ILE A 305 54.70 5.32 -32.20
CA ILE A 305 54.98 6.75 -32.34
C ILE A 305 56.49 6.93 -32.19
N GLU A 306 57.19 7.15 -33.31
CA GLU A 306 58.56 7.65 -33.28
C GLU A 306 58.56 9.14 -32.92
N VAL A 307 59.29 9.53 -31.88
CA VAL A 307 59.54 10.94 -31.58
C VAL A 307 61.06 11.20 -31.62
N PRO A 308 61.54 12.16 -32.43
CA PRO A 308 62.96 12.49 -32.51
C PRO A 308 63.47 13.13 -31.22
N ARG A 309 64.65 12.71 -30.77
CA ARG A 309 65.38 13.41 -29.69
C ARG A 309 66.03 14.68 -30.24
N LEU A 310 65.77 15.81 -29.58
CA LEU A 310 66.60 17.01 -29.58
C LEU A 310 67.15 17.20 -28.16
#